data_AF-A0A9E3DPI2-F1
#
_entry.id   AF-A0A9E3DPI2-F1
#
_cell.length_a   1.000
_cell.length_b   1.000
_cell.length_c   1.000
_cell.angle_alpha   90.00
_cell.angle_beta   90.00
_cell.angle_gamma   90.00
#
_symmetry.space_group_name_H-M   'P 1'
#
loop_
_entity.id
_entity.type
_entity.pdbx_description
1 polymer ?
#
loop_
_entity_poly.entity_id
_entity_poly.type
_entity_poly.pdbx_seq_one_letter_code
_entity_poly.pdbx_strand_id
1 'polypeptide(L)'
;RPELLAGDPVDGLAAAAGRVPSGLPLVVANSDVATRLTEEQRADYVHALASLAAERPLWWVSDESYHSGLDLVLPGREDLVPRRGDSAAGVLGLVHWVDGRPRAQALARTGSHGQRLEWLPIE
;
A
#
# COMPACT_ATOMS: atom_id res chain seq x y z
N ARG A 1 2.94 18.18 -15.39
CA ARG A 1 1.97 17.24 -16.00
C ARG A 1 2.36 15.85 -15.53
N PRO A 2 1.42 14.98 -15.12
CA PRO A 2 1.75 13.60 -14.76
C PRO A 2 2.31 12.84 -15.98
N GLU A 3 3.27 11.95 -15.74
CA GLU A 3 3.80 11.00 -16.72
C GLU A 3 3.05 9.68 -16.57
N LEU A 4 2.74 9.02 -17.70
CA LEU A 4 2.09 7.72 -17.72
C LEU A 4 3.10 6.68 -18.18
N LEU A 5 3.25 5.62 -17.39
CA LEU A 5 4.14 4.51 -17.67
C LEU A 5 3.30 3.24 -17.81
N ALA A 6 3.52 2.48 -18.88
CA ALA A 6 2.94 1.16 -19.04
C ALA A 6 3.87 0.12 -18.41
N GLY A 7 3.31 -0.82 -17.65
CA GLY A 7 4.07 -1.90 -17.04
C GLY A 7 3.22 -2.70 -16.07
N ASP A 8 3.73 -3.87 -15.70
CA ASP A 8 3.23 -4.63 -14.55
C ASP A 8 3.54 -3.84 -13.26
N PRO A 9 2.62 -3.78 -12.29
CA PRO A 9 2.83 -2.99 -11.07
C PRO A 9 3.97 -3.51 -10.20
N VAL A 10 4.32 -4.80 -10.28
CA VAL A 10 5.45 -5.40 -9.56
C VAL A 10 6.74 -5.15 -10.33
N ASP A 11 6.85 -5.67 -11.55
CA ASP A 11 8.09 -5.60 -12.34
C ASP A 11 8.44 -4.16 -12.76
N GLY A 12 7.43 -3.33 -12.97
CA GLY A 12 7.57 -1.94 -13.42
C GLY A 12 7.91 -0.96 -12.30
N LEU A 13 7.78 -1.36 -11.02
CA LEU A 13 7.88 -0.44 -9.89
C LEU A 13 9.25 0.25 -9.80
N ALA A 14 10.34 -0.51 -9.96
CA ALA A 14 11.70 0.03 -9.90
C ALA A 14 11.97 1.03 -11.04
N ALA A 15 11.51 0.71 -12.25
CA ALA A 15 11.64 1.60 -13.41
C ALA A 15 10.84 2.89 -13.23
N ALA A 16 9.62 2.81 -12.68
CA ALA A 16 8.80 3.97 -12.35
C ALA A 16 9.46 4.84 -11.27
N ALA A 17 9.96 4.22 -10.20
CA ALA A 17 10.70 4.89 -9.14
C ALA A 17 11.94 5.63 -9.70
N GLY A 18 12.66 5.04 -10.66
CA GLY A 18 13.82 5.65 -11.32
C GLY A 18 13.52 6.95 -12.09
N ARG A 19 12.25 7.25 -12.39
CA ARG A 19 11.85 8.55 -12.98
C ARG A 19 11.83 9.69 -11.95
N VAL A 20 11.74 9.36 -10.67
CA VAL A 20 11.78 10.33 -9.58
C VAL A 20 13.24 10.59 -9.20
N PRO A 21 13.69 11.87 -9.14
CA PRO A 21 15.05 12.22 -8.74
C PRO A 21 15.49 11.47 -7.46
N SER A 22 16.70 10.89 -7.49
CA SER A 22 17.18 9.98 -6.43
C SER A 22 17.32 10.63 -5.05
N GLY A 23 17.55 11.94 -4.99
CA GLY A 23 17.62 12.69 -3.73
C GLY A 23 16.27 13.01 -3.07
N LEU A 24 15.15 12.62 -3.70
CA LEU A 24 13.80 12.87 -3.18
C LEU A 24 13.19 11.59 -2.58
N PRO A 25 12.38 11.72 -1.52
CA PRO A 25 11.59 10.62 -1.00
C PRO A 25 10.57 10.10 -2.03
N LEU A 26 10.19 8.83 -1.88
CA LEU A 26 9.11 8.22 -2.65
C LEU A 26 7.81 8.15 -1.85
N VAL A 27 6.71 8.47 -2.52
CA VAL A 27 5.36 8.16 -2.05
C VAL A 27 4.69 7.31 -3.11
N VAL A 28 4.41 6.05 -2.78
CA VAL A 28 3.69 5.12 -3.63
C VAL A 28 2.26 5.02 -3.13
N ALA A 29 1.28 5.21 -4.01
CA ALA A 29 -0.13 5.16 -3.65
C ALA A 29 -0.86 4.12 -4.50
N ASN A 30 -1.61 3.22 -3.87
CA ASN A 30 -2.49 2.28 -4.53
C ASN A 30 -3.93 2.51 -4.08
N SER A 31 -4.85 2.33 -5.02
CA SER A 31 -6.29 2.41 -4.78
C SER A 31 -6.96 1.29 -5.56
N ASP A 32 -7.42 0.25 -4.86
CA ASP A 32 -8.04 -0.95 -5.42
C ASP A 32 -7.21 -1.67 -6.50
N VAL A 33 -5.89 -1.46 -6.60
CA VAL A 33 -5.01 -2.11 -7.58
C VAL A 33 -4.60 -3.51 -7.13
N ALA A 34 -4.22 -3.65 -5.86
CA ALA A 34 -3.64 -4.88 -5.33
C ALA A 34 -4.67 -6.02 -5.22
N THR A 35 -5.96 -5.69 -5.21
CA THR A 35 -7.06 -6.68 -5.30
C THR A 35 -7.02 -7.52 -6.58
N ARG A 36 -6.40 -7.01 -7.66
CA ARG A 36 -6.26 -7.71 -8.96
C ARG A 36 -5.03 -8.62 -9.03
N LEU A 37 -4.12 -8.51 -8.07
CA LEU A 37 -2.91 -9.31 -7.99
C LEU A 37 -3.18 -10.66 -7.31
N THR A 38 -2.44 -11.69 -7.70
CA THR A 38 -2.38 -12.95 -6.96
C THR A 38 -1.71 -12.74 -5.59
N GLU A 39 -1.83 -13.70 -4.68
CA GLU A 39 -1.17 -13.66 -3.37
C GLU A 39 0.35 -13.52 -3.51
N GLU A 40 0.96 -14.31 -4.40
CA GLU A 40 2.39 -14.24 -4.71
C GLU A 40 2.80 -12.84 -5.22
N GLN A 41 2.05 -12.29 -6.18
CA GLN A 41 2.32 -10.95 -6.71
C GLN A 41 2.18 -9.85 -5.66
N ARG A 42 1.28 -10.00 -4.67
CA ARG A 42 1.18 -9.04 -3.55
C ARG A 42 2.40 -9.11 -2.65
N ALA A 43 2.89 -10.31 -2.36
CA ALA A 43 4.12 -10.50 -1.61
C ALA A 43 5.33 -9.90 -2.34
N ASP A 44 5.44 -10.16 -3.64
CA ASP A 44 6.48 -9.60 -4.50
C ASP A 44 6.40 -8.07 -4.55
N TYR A 45 5.19 -7.50 -4.63
CA TYR A 45 4.99 -6.06 -4.61
C TYR A 45 5.49 -5.42 -3.30
N VAL A 46 5.12 -6.00 -2.15
CA VAL A 46 5.59 -5.54 -0.84
C VAL A 46 7.10 -5.69 -0.70
N HIS A 47 7.68 -6.76 -1.24
CA HIS A 47 9.13 -6.95 -1.29
C HIS A 47 9.83 -5.91 -2.17
N ALA A 48 9.26 -5.56 -3.33
CA ALA A 48 9.78 -4.53 -4.21
C ALA A 48 9.73 -3.13 -3.55
N LEU A 49 8.66 -2.81 -2.81
CA LEU A 49 8.58 -1.59 -2.00
C LEU A 49 9.68 -1.56 -0.93
N ALA A 50 9.91 -2.66 -0.22
CA ALA A 50 10.95 -2.76 0.80
C ALA A 50 12.36 -2.57 0.20
N SER A 51 12.60 -3.14 -0.98
CA SER A 51 13.86 -2.96 -1.72
C SER A 51 14.10 -1.49 -2.09
N LEU A 52 13.09 -0.79 -2.61
CA LEU A 52 13.19 0.65 -2.89
C LEU A 52 13.40 1.48 -1.62
N ALA A 53 12.75 1.09 -0.53
CA ALA A 53 12.87 1.78 0.75
C ALA A 53 14.25 1.60 1.40
N ALA A 54 15.03 0.58 0.99
CA ALA A 54 16.41 0.41 1.42
C ALA A 54 17.36 1.44 0.75
N GLU A 55 16.99 1.99 -0.40
CA GLU A 55 17.81 2.96 -1.14
C GLU A 55 17.52 4.41 -0.73
N ARG A 56 16.26 4.71 -0.37
CA ARG A 56 15.80 6.05 0.00
C ARG A 56 14.51 6.02 0.82
N PRO A 57 14.17 7.10 1.55
CA PRO A 57 12.90 7.17 2.27
C PRO A 57 11.70 6.91 1.36
N LEU A 58 10.84 5.98 1.78
CA LEU A 58 9.65 5.56 1.05
C LEU A 58 8.45 5.46 1.99
N TRP A 59 7.32 6.01 1.53
CA TRP A 59 6.01 5.80 2.11
C TRP A 59 5.12 5.09 1.10
N TRP A 60 4.40 4.07 1.56
CA TRP A 60 3.35 3.40 0.83
C TRP A 60 2.00 3.76 1.46
N VAL A 61 1.13 4.34 0.65
CA VAL A 61 -0.26 4.65 0.99
C VAL A 61 -1.14 3.65 0.26
N SER A 62 -1.84 2.81 1.00
CA SER A 62 -2.69 1.75 0.45
C SER A 62 -4.15 2.05 0.76
N ASP A 63 -5.01 2.16 -0.25
CA ASP A 63 -6.47 2.12 -0.10
C ASP A 63 -6.98 0.86 -0.79
N GLU A 64 -6.94 -0.26 -0.06
CA GLU A 64 -7.13 -1.61 -0.59
C GLU A 64 -7.90 -2.47 0.39
N SER A 65 -8.32 -3.68 -0.01
CA SER A 65 -8.70 -4.71 0.96
C SER A 65 -7.53 -5.03 1.89
N TYR A 66 -7.79 -5.32 3.16
CA TYR A 66 -6.75 -5.62 4.15
C TYR A 66 -5.81 -6.76 3.69
N HIS A 67 -6.37 -7.82 3.11
CA HIS A 67 -5.63 -8.97 2.58
C HIS A 67 -5.00 -8.73 1.19
N SER A 68 -5.02 -7.49 0.71
CA SER A 68 -4.36 -7.11 -0.55
C SER A 68 -2.95 -6.56 -0.32
N GLY A 69 -2.28 -6.98 0.77
CA GLY A 69 -0.87 -6.73 1.03
C GLY A 69 -0.59 -5.98 2.32
N LEU A 70 -1.58 -5.28 2.90
CA LEU A 70 -1.38 -4.60 4.19
C LEU A 70 -1.16 -5.62 5.32
N ASP A 71 -1.83 -6.77 5.25
CA ASP A 71 -1.69 -7.91 6.16
C ASP A 71 -0.26 -8.47 6.21
N LEU A 72 0.52 -8.34 5.13
CA LEU A 72 1.92 -8.78 5.06
C LEU A 72 2.87 -7.91 5.90
N VAL A 73 2.48 -6.67 6.19
CA VAL A 73 3.28 -5.69 6.94
C VAL A 73 2.62 -5.22 8.24
N LEU A 74 1.35 -5.55 8.43
CA LEU A 74 0.55 -5.29 9.63
C LEU A 74 -0.31 -6.53 9.95
N PRO A 75 0.28 -7.67 10.32
CA PRO A 75 -0.46 -8.91 10.54
C PRO A 75 -1.35 -8.85 11.79
N GLY A 76 -2.36 -9.72 11.85
CA GLY A 76 -3.21 -9.90 13.03
C GLY A 76 -4.37 -8.91 13.18
N ARG A 77 -4.64 -8.10 12.16
CA ARG A 77 -5.72 -7.10 12.13
C ARG A 77 -6.98 -7.58 11.41
N GLU A 78 -7.47 -8.77 11.78
CA GLU A 78 -8.71 -9.34 11.26
C GLU A 78 -9.94 -8.46 11.52
N ASP A 79 -9.85 -7.54 12.49
CA ASP A 79 -10.87 -6.52 12.69
C ASP A 79 -11.07 -5.67 11.43
N LEU A 80 -10.04 -5.45 10.61
CA LEU A 80 -10.06 -4.61 9.42
C LEU A 80 -10.75 -5.27 8.20
N VAL A 81 -11.00 -6.58 8.24
CA VAL A 81 -11.69 -7.28 7.16
C VAL A 81 -13.17 -6.88 7.15
N PRO A 82 -13.72 -6.41 6.01
CA PRO A 82 -15.14 -6.09 5.92
C PRO A 82 -16.03 -7.30 6.23
N ARG A 83 -17.03 -7.10 7.08
CA ARG A 83 -18.05 -8.11 7.37
C ARG A 83 -19.23 -7.97 6.42
N ARG A 84 -20.02 -9.05 6.28
CA ARG A 84 -21.23 -9.04 5.46
C ARG A 84 -22.21 -7.97 5.98
N GLY A 85 -22.56 -7.03 5.11
CA GLY A 85 -23.45 -5.91 5.44
C GLY A 85 -22.71 -4.61 5.77
N ASP A 86 -21.38 -4.64 5.86
CA ASP A 86 -20.58 -3.43 6.01
C ASP A 86 -20.64 -2.59 4.73
N SER A 87 -20.63 -1.28 4.93
CA SER A 87 -20.47 -0.30 3.85
C SER A 87 -19.00 0.05 3.59
N ALA A 88 -18.08 -0.50 4.39
CA ALA A 88 -16.65 -0.42 4.16
C ALA A 88 -16.22 -1.49 3.15
N ALA A 89 -15.31 -1.13 2.24
CA ALA A 89 -14.75 -1.98 1.21
C ALA A 89 -13.24 -2.17 1.35
N GLY A 90 -12.55 -1.25 2.03
CA GLY A 90 -11.09 -1.28 2.16
C GLY A 90 -10.57 -0.63 3.44
N VAL A 91 -9.26 -0.51 3.50
CA VAL A 91 -8.49 0.07 4.59
C VAL A 91 -7.50 1.08 4.00
N LEU A 92 -7.47 2.28 4.57
CA LEU A 92 -6.41 3.23 4.33
C LEU A 92 -5.23 2.87 5.24
N GLY A 93 -4.19 2.29 4.68
CA GLY A 93 -2.92 1.99 5.34
C GLY A 93 -1.83 2.99 4.97
N LEU A 94 -0.97 3.31 5.94
CA LEU A 94 0.29 4.01 5.74
C LEU A 94 1.43 3.12 6.21
N VAL A 95 2.41 2.90 5.35
CA VAL A 95 3.58 2.09 5.65
C VAL A 95 4.83 2.86 5.28
N HIS A 96 5.83 2.87 6.14
CA HIS A 96 7.17 3.34 5.80
C HIS A 96 8.20 2.40 6.39
N TRP A 97 9.37 2.27 5.78
CA TRP A 97 10.42 1.39 6.29
C TRP A 97 11.45 2.20 7.07
N VAL A 98 11.84 1.67 8.22
CA VAL A 98 12.90 2.22 9.08
C VAL A 98 13.81 1.07 9.45
N ASP A 99 15.10 1.21 9.16
CA ASP A 99 16.11 0.16 9.39
C ASP A 99 15.71 -1.20 8.79
N GLY A 100 15.17 -1.17 7.56
CA GLY A 100 14.71 -2.36 6.83
C GLY A 100 13.41 -2.99 7.36
N ARG A 101 12.76 -2.40 8.36
CA ARG A 101 11.52 -2.91 8.96
C ARG A 101 10.32 -2.03 8.61
N PRO A 102 9.17 -2.60 8.21
CA PRO A 102 7.97 -1.81 7.98
C PRO A 102 7.43 -1.25 9.31
N ARG A 103 7.03 0.01 9.27
CA ARG A 103 6.21 0.70 10.26
C ARG A 103 4.88 0.97 9.59
N ALA A 104 3.94 0.06 9.83
CA ALA A 104 2.62 0.09 9.23
C ALA A 104 1.58 0.57 10.23
N GLN A 105 0.64 1.37 9.75
CA GLN A 105 -0.52 1.83 10.50
C GLN A 105 -1.76 1.76 9.62
N ALA A 106 -2.83 1.16 10.13
CA ALA A 106 -4.16 1.32 9.56
C ALA A 106 -4.75 2.64 10.09
N LEU A 107 -5.11 3.56 9.19
CA LEU A 107 -5.60 4.90 9.52
C LEU A 107 -7.12 4.99 9.51
N ALA A 108 -7.76 4.34 8.54
CA ALA A 108 -9.21 4.41 8.37
C ALA A 108 -9.76 3.16 7.68
N ARG A 109 -11.04 2.87 7.88
CA ARG A 109 -11.81 2.04 6.94
C ARG A 109 -12.31 2.92 5.81
N THR A 110 -12.28 2.40 4.59
CA THR A 110 -12.70 3.13 3.39
C THR A 110 -13.97 2.53 2.80
N GLY A 111 -14.84 3.36 2.24
CA GLY A 111 -15.82 2.91 1.25
C GLY A 111 -15.12 2.57 -0.07
N SER A 112 -15.85 2.03 -1.05
CA SER A 112 -15.27 1.71 -2.37
C SER A 112 -14.48 2.89 -2.95
N HIS A 113 -13.23 2.65 -3.36
CA HIS A 113 -12.33 3.65 -3.93
C HIS A 113 -12.18 4.93 -3.07
N GLY A 114 -12.22 4.80 -1.74
CA GLY A 114 -11.99 5.94 -0.85
C GLY A 114 -13.14 6.94 -0.75
N GLN A 115 -14.34 6.65 -1.28
CA GLN A 115 -15.47 7.60 -1.29
C GLN A 115 -15.95 8.04 0.10
N ARG A 116 -15.56 7.31 1.15
CA ARG A 116 -15.84 7.61 2.56
C ARG A 116 -14.67 7.11 3.41
N LEU A 117 -14.37 7.83 4.49
CA LEU A 117 -13.41 7.43 5.50
C LEU A 117 -14.07 7.34 6.88
N GLU A 118 -13.78 6.26 7.59
CA GLU A 118 -14.05 6.09 9.01
C GLU A 118 -12.69 5.95 9.72
N TRP A 119 -12.22 7.03 10.34
CA TRP A 119 -10.92 7.07 11.01
C TRP A 119 -10.89 6.11 12.19
N LEU A 120 -9.82 5.33 12.27
CA LEU A 120 -9.54 4.49 13.43
C LEU A 120 -8.94 5.36 14.55
N PRO A 121 -9.16 4.99 15.82
CA PRO A 121 -8.46 5.63 16.93
C PRO A 121 -6.95 5.57 16.72
N ILE A 122 -6.25 6.66 17.06
CA ILE A 122 -4.79 6.67 17.12
C ILE A 122 -4.39 5.95 18.41
N GLU A 123 -3.62 4.87 18.30
CA GLU A 123 -2.97 4.20 19.42
C GLU A 123 -1.66 4.90 19.82
#